data_AF-A0A0J6IRB7-F1
#
_entry.id   AF-A0A0J6IRB7-F1
#
_cell.length_a   1.000
_cell.length_b   1.000
_cell.length_c   1.000
_cell.angle_alpha   90.00
_cell.angle_beta   90.00
_cell.angle_gamma   90.00
#
_symmetry.space_group_name_H-M   'P 1'
#
loop_
_entity.id
_entity.type
_entity.pdbx_description
1 polymer ?
#
loop_
_entity_poly.entity_id
_entity_poly.type
_entity_poly.pdbx_seq_one_letter_code
_entity_poly.pdbx_strand_id
1 'polypeptide(L)'
;MNKTEEHIHSTGAFALKPSPEIDARVREFLNQQLAQYEADSQRLFITTVHSAVNPVVTFSQDLNALGNDTLEWGEVQSHDSEVTGCFSEHGRYEETLRVSRPSIREVEGLMQKLLDHAKADWSN
;
A
#
# COMPACT_ATOMS: atom_id res chain seq x y z
N MET A 1 -0.89 25.74 -44.02
CA MET A 1 -0.83 25.79 -42.54
C MET A 1 -2.21 25.47 -42.02
N ASN A 2 -2.30 24.44 -41.19
CA ASN A 2 -2.99 24.40 -39.90
C ASN A 2 -2.85 22.97 -39.38
N LYS A 3 -1.88 22.78 -38.48
CA LYS A 3 -1.76 21.59 -37.66
C LYS A 3 -2.93 21.64 -36.68
N THR A 4 -3.85 20.70 -36.80
CA THR A 4 -4.80 20.44 -35.72
C THR A 4 -4.04 19.66 -34.68
N GLU A 5 -3.67 20.34 -33.60
CA GLU A 5 -3.12 19.72 -32.39
C GLU A 5 -4.23 18.87 -31.78
N GLU A 6 -4.15 17.55 -31.98
CA GLU A 6 -4.89 16.60 -31.16
C GLU A 6 -4.37 16.74 -29.73
N HIS A 7 -5.17 17.41 -28.89
CA HIS A 7 -5.02 17.34 -27.44
C HIS A 7 -5.31 15.89 -27.01
N ILE A 8 -4.27 15.09 -26.93
CA ILE A 8 -4.32 13.78 -26.30
C ILE A 8 -4.37 14.02 -24.79
N HIS A 9 -5.57 14.25 -24.25
CA HIS A 9 -5.83 13.96 -22.84
C HIS A 9 -5.89 12.44 -22.68
N SER A 10 -4.73 11.79 -22.72
CA SER A 10 -4.57 10.45 -22.18
C SER A 10 -4.61 10.55 -20.66
N THR A 11 -5.80 10.72 -20.10
CA THR A 11 -6.12 10.24 -18.75
C THR A 11 -6.21 8.71 -18.81
N GLY A 12 -5.11 8.06 -19.18
CA GLY A 12 -4.94 6.63 -18.94
C GLY A 12 -4.72 6.49 -17.44
N ALA A 13 -5.64 5.86 -16.74
CA ALA A 13 -5.43 5.51 -15.34
C ALA A 13 -4.10 4.76 -15.24
N PHE A 14 -3.15 5.29 -14.46
CA PHE A 14 -1.89 4.59 -14.19
C PHE A 14 -2.24 3.24 -13.57
N ALA A 15 -1.77 2.15 -14.17
CA ALA A 15 -1.96 0.81 -13.65
C ALA A 15 -0.71 0.01 -14.01
N LEU A 16 0.00 -0.46 -13.00
CA LEU A 16 1.25 -1.18 -13.19
C LEU A 16 1.04 -2.64 -12.78
N LYS A 17 1.11 -3.53 -13.76
CA LYS A 17 0.78 -4.94 -13.55
C LYS A 17 1.80 -5.60 -12.61
N PRO A 18 1.36 -6.43 -11.66
CA PRO A 18 2.27 -7.16 -10.78
C PRO A 18 3.26 -8.01 -11.58
N SER A 19 4.53 -7.93 -11.21
CA SER A 19 5.61 -8.78 -11.73
C SER A 19 6.69 -8.94 -10.66
N PRO A 20 7.57 -9.95 -10.74
CA PRO A 20 8.65 -10.11 -9.77
C PRO A 20 9.59 -8.90 -9.68
N GLU A 21 9.79 -8.18 -10.78
CA GLU A 21 10.61 -6.97 -10.80
C GLU A 21 9.93 -5.82 -10.04
N ILE A 22 8.62 -5.66 -10.25
CA ILE A 22 7.83 -4.61 -9.58
C ILE A 22 7.69 -4.91 -8.11
N ASP A 23 7.44 -6.16 -7.75
CA ASP A 23 7.41 -6.61 -6.36
C ASP A 23 8.72 -6.28 -5.63
N ALA A 24 9.87 -6.54 -6.27
CA ALA A 24 11.17 -6.18 -5.71
C ALA A 24 11.35 -4.67 -5.53
N ARG A 25 10.91 -3.85 -6.50
CA ARG A 25 10.96 -2.38 -6.42
C ARG A 25 10.03 -1.84 -5.32
N VAL A 26 8.82 -2.38 -5.20
CA VAL A 26 7.87 -2.04 -4.12
C VAL A 26 8.49 -2.35 -2.77
N ARG A 27 9.05 -3.55 -2.61
CA ARG A 27 9.71 -3.98 -1.37
C ARG A 27 10.86 -3.05 -1.01
N GLU A 28 11.75 -2.75 -1.96
CA GLU A 28 12.89 -1.87 -1.74
C GLU A 28 12.43 -0.48 -1.29
N PHE A 29 11.49 0.12 -2.03
CA PHE A 29 10.95 1.44 -1.69
C PHE A 29 10.33 1.46 -0.29
N LEU A 30 9.44 0.51 0.02
CA LEU A 30 8.76 0.46 1.31
C LEU A 30 9.74 0.23 2.45
N ASN A 31 10.71 -0.68 2.30
CA ASN A 31 11.70 -0.96 3.35
C ASN A 31 12.63 0.23 3.60
N GLN A 32 12.98 1.02 2.58
CA GLN A 32 13.70 2.28 2.78
C GLN A 32 12.89 3.28 3.62
N GLN A 33 11.58 3.40 3.38
CA GLN A 33 10.72 4.29 4.16
C GLN A 33 10.46 3.76 5.58
N LEU A 34 10.34 2.44 5.73
CA LEU A 34 10.05 1.76 7.00
C LEU A 34 11.28 1.60 7.91
N ALA A 35 12.49 1.83 7.40
CA ALA A 35 13.74 1.73 8.17
C ALA A 35 13.72 2.58 9.46
N GLN A 36 13.04 3.73 9.43
CA GLN A 36 12.87 4.60 10.61
C GLN A 36 12.06 3.95 11.76
N TYR A 37 11.29 2.91 11.44
CA TYR A 37 10.48 2.14 12.38
C TYR A 37 11.08 0.76 12.67
N GLU A 38 12.29 0.47 12.17
CA GLU A 38 12.93 -0.85 12.24
C GLU A 38 12.02 -1.99 11.71
N ALA A 39 11.22 -1.68 10.70
CA ALA A 39 10.20 -2.58 10.18
C ALA A 39 10.47 -3.06 8.75
N ASP A 40 9.89 -4.21 8.41
CA ASP A 40 9.97 -4.85 7.09
C ASP A 40 8.56 -4.96 6.49
N SER A 41 8.39 -4.54 5.23
CA SER A 41 7.11 -4.51 4.53
C SER A 41 6.48 -5.89 4.38
N GLN A 42 7.26 -6.98 4.40
CA GLN A 42 6.77 -8.36 4.35
C GLN A 42 6.50 -8.96 5.74
N ARG A 43 6.75 -8.21 6.81
CA ARG A 43 6.55 -8.64 8.21
C ARG A 43 5.61 -7.73 9.00
N LEU A 44 5.10 -6.69 8.36
CA LEU A 44 4.02 -5.86 8.86
C LEU A 44 2.76 -6.15 8.06
N PHE A 45 1.67 -6.39 8.77
CA PHE A 45 0.38 -6.73 8.19
C PHE A 45 -0.63 -5.65 8.52
N ILE A 46 -1.39 -5.20 7.54
CA ILE A 46 -2.68 -4.58 7.81
C ILE A 46 -3.70 -5.68 8.02
N THR A 47 -4.44 -5.59 9.12
CA THR A 47 -5.48 -6.57 9.47
C THR A 47 -6.77 -5.82 9.78
N THR A 48 -7.84 -6.21 9.09
CA THR A 48 -9.19 -5.66 9.28
C THR A 48 -10.06 -6.73 9.94
N VAL A 49 -10.88 -6.29 10.89
CA VAL A 49 -11.91 -7.12 11.53
C VAL A 49 -13.30 -6.66 11.13
N HIS A 50 -14.28 -7.54 11.29
CA HIS A 50 -15.68 -7.23 11.04
C HIS A 50 -16.22 -6.12 11.97
N SER A 51 -15.78 -6.09 13.23
CA SER A 51 -16.26 -5.16 14.27
C SER A 51 -15.21 -4.99 15.37
N ALA A 52 -15.07 -3.79 15.91
CA ALA A 52 -14.21 -3.52 17.07
C ALA A 52 -14.74 -4.19 18.36
N VAL A 53 -16.05 -4.43 18.47
CA VAL A 53 -16.67 -5.03 19.66
C VAL A 53 -16.51 -6.55 19.67
N ASN A 54 -16.58 -7.17 18.49
CA ASN A 54 -16.38 -8.61 18.30
C ASN A 54 -15.39 -8.84 17.14
N PRO A 55 -14.08 -8.79 17.43
CA PRO A 55 -13.06 -8.81 16.40
C PRO A 55 -12.96 -10.21 15.76
N VAL A 56 -13.56 -10.35 14.58
CA VAL A 56 -13.35 -11.48 13.68
C VAL A 56 -12.57 -10.98 12.48
N VAL A 57 -11.38 -11.50 12.25
CA VAL A 57 -10.53 -11.11 11.12
C VAL A 57 -11.24 -11.43 9.81
N THR A 58 -11.39 -10.42 8.96
CA THR A 58 -11.99 -10.53 7.63
C THR A 58 -10.96 -10.37 6.53
N PHE A 59 -9.86 -9.67 6.82
CA PHE A 59 -8.81 -9.40 5.86
C PHE A 59 -7.47 -9.24 6.58
N SER A 60 -6.40 -9.75 5.97
CA SER A 60 -5.04 -9.49 6.42
C SER A 60 -4.09 -9.57 5.23
N GLN A 61 -3.22 -8.59 5.07
CA GLN A 61 -2.17 -8.62 4.05
C GLN A 61 -0.93 -7.87 4.51
N ASP A 62 0.24 -8.26 4.02
CA ASP A 62 1.47 -7.53 4.28
C ASP A 62 1.54 -6.21 3.49
N LEU A 63 2.40 -5.29 3.92
CA LEU A 63 2.52 -3.98 3.29
C LEU A 63 3.08 -4.06 1.87
N ASN A 64 3.85 -5.11 1.55
CA ASN A 64 4.38 -5.30 0.21
C ASN A 64 3.28 -5.72 -0.77
N ALA A 65 2.40 -6.64 -0.36
CA ALA A 65 1.18 -6.99 -1.11
C ALA A 65 0.27 -5.76 -1.30
N LEU A 66 0.02 -4.99 -0.24
CA LEU A 66 -0.75 -3.73 -0.33
C LEU A 66 -0.13 -2.73 -1.32
N GLY A 67 1.20 -2.63 -1.35
CA GLY A 67 1.91 -1.78 -2.29
C GLY A 67 1.71 -2.23 -3.74
N ASN A 68 1.77 -3.53 -4.01
CA ASN A 68 1.48 -4.07 -5.35
C ASN A 68 0.03 -3.79 -5.77
N ASP A 69 -0.95 -4.00 -4.89
CA ASP A 69 -2.36 -3.70 -5.19
C ASP A 69 -2.57 -2.21 -5.50
N THR A 70 -1.92 -1.33 -4.73
CA THR A 70 -1.95 0.13 -4.94
C THR A 70 -1.47 0.49 -6.35
N LEU A 71 -0.41 -0.16 -6.82
CA LEU A 71 0.13 0.08 -8.17
C LEU A 71 -0.72 -0.56 -9.26
N GLU A 72 -1.26 -1.76 -9.03
CA GLU A 72 -2.13 -2.43 -10.00
C GLU A 72 -3.41 -1.64 -10.25
N TRP A 73 -4.02 -1.10 -9.19
CA TRP A 73 -5.27 -0.34 -9.29
C TRP A 73 -5.04 1.15 -9.58
N GLY A 74 -3.81 1.63 -9.35
CA GLY A 74 -3.46 3.03 -9.54
C GLY A 74 -4.02 3.98 -8.48
N GLU A 75 -4.44 3.43 -7.34
CA GLU A 75 -5.19 4.11 -6.29
C GLU A 75 -4.80 3.58 -4.91
N VAL A 76 -4.76 4.47 -3.91
CA VAL A 76 -4.52 4.12 -2.51
C VAL A 76 -5.84 3.71 -1.86
N GLN A 77 -5.86 2.51 -1.29
CA GLN A 77 -7.00 2.00 -0.53
C GLN A 77 -7.12 2.75 0.82
N SER A 78 -8.29 3.32 1.10
CA SER A 78 -8.58 3.90 2.41
C SER A 78 -9.13 2.86 3.38
N HIS A 79 -8.63 2.88 4.61
CA HIS A 79 -8.96 1.92 5.65
C HIS A 79 -9.61 2.62 6.85
N ASP A 80 -10.64 2.00 7.41
CA ASP A 80 -11.24 2.46 8.66
C ASP A 80 -10.34 2.04 9.84
N SER A 81 -9.74 3.03 10.49
CA SER A 81 -8.84 2.83 11.64
C SER A 81 -9.52 2.31 12.90
N GLU A 82 -10.86 2.34 12.99
CA GLU A 82 -11.57 1.74 14.13
C GLU A 82 -11.56 0.20 14.08
N VAL A 83 -11.49 -0.37 12.87
CA VAL A 83 -11.55 -1.82 12.64
C VAL A 83 -10.32 -2.36 11.90
N THR A 84 -9.36 -1.50 11.58
CA THR A 84 -8.12 -1.86 10.88
C THR A 84 -6.91 -1.43 11.69
N GLY A 85 -5.91 -2.31 11.80
CA GLY A 85 -4.67 -2.03 12.50
C GLY A 85 -3.45 -2.63 11.81
N CYS A 86 -2.26 -2.20 12.26
CA CYS A 86 -0.99 -2.80 11.86
C CYS A 86 -0.55 -3.84 12.89
N PHE A 87 -0.13 -5.02 12.42
CA PHE A 87 0.24 -6.15 13.25
C PHE A 87 1.53 -6.80 12.77
N SER A 88 2.28 -7.41 13.69
CA SER A 88 3.50 -8.15 13.38
C SER A 88 3.26 -9.59 12.92
N GLU A 89 2.00 -10.06 12.97
CA GLU A 89 1.60 -11.40 12.55
C GLU A 89 0.38 -11.36 11.64
N HIS A 90 0.39 -12.22 10.63
CA HIS A 90 -0.69 -12.36 9.67
C HIS A 90 -1.95 -12.97 10.31
N GLY A 91 -3.11 -12.38 10.01
CA GLY A 91 -4.42 -12.93 10.40
C GLY A 91 -4.70 -12.87 11.90
N ARG A 92 -3.94 -12.09 12.65
CA ARG A 92 -4.08 -11.93 14.11
C ARG A 92 -4.57 -10.53 14.44
N TYR A 93 -5.53 -10.44 15.37
CA TYR A 93 -6.04 -9.18 15.90
C TYR A 93 -5.94 -9.20 17.43
N GLU A 94 -4.69 -9.21 17.90
CA GLU A 94 -4.35 -9.26 19.33
C GLU A 94 -3.50 -8.02 19.65
N GLU A 95 -3.85 -7.27 20.70
CA GLU A 95 -3.18 -6.00 21.03
C GLU A 95 -1.67 -6.18 21.29
N THR A 96 -1.27 -7.36 21.80
CA THR A 96 0.16 -7.69 22.02
C THR A 96 0.96 -7.83 20.74
N LEU A 97 0.30 -8.06 19.60
CA LEU A 97 0.89 -8.15 18.27
C LEU A 97 0.74 -6.84 17.50
N ARG A 98 0.04 -5.85 18.08
CA ARG A 98 -0.24 -4.58 17.44
C ARG A 98 1.02 -3.73 17.41
N VAL A 99 1.29 -3.19 16.23
CA VAL A 99 2.41 -2.28 16.00
C VAL A 99 1.89 -0.85 16.10
N SER A 100 2.54 -0.05 16.94
CA SER A 100 2.15 1.36 17.15
C SER A 100 2.54 2.28 15.99
N ARG A 101 3.62 1.94 15.27
CA ARG A 101 4.11 2.69 14.09
C ARG A 101 4.65 1.73 13.02
N PRO A 102 4.29 1.91 11.74
CA PRO A 102 3.37 2.94 11.24
C PRO A 102 1.92 2.68 11.68
N SER A 103 1.18 3.77 11.90
CA SER A 103 -0.28 3.73 12.00
C SER A 103 -0.91 3.52 10.62
N ILE A 104 -2.21 3.19 10.57
CA ILE A 104 -2.94 3.01 9.29
C ILE A 104 -2.84 4.25 8.39
N ARG A 105 -2.99 5.45 8.95
CA ARG A 105 -2.85 6.72 8.19
C ARG A 105 -1.45 6.90 7.63
N GLU A 106 -0.42 6.47 8.36
CA GLU A 106 0.96 6.51 7.86
C GLU A 106 1.17 5.47 6.76
N VAL A 107 0.60 4.27 6.89
CA VAL A 107 0.62 3.26 5.83
C VAL A 107 -0.03 3.79 4.55
N GLU A 108 -1.22 4.38 4.63
CA GLU A 108 -1.88 5.02 3.47
C GLU A 108 -0.99 6.10 2.85
N GLY A 109 -0.32 6.92 3.68
CA GLY A 109 0.64 7.91 3.21
C GLY A 109 1.88 7.31 2.54
N LEU A 110 2.36 6.15 3.00
CA LEU A 110 3.43 5.40 2.34
C LEU A 110 2.98 4.86 0.98
N MET A 111 1.77 4.32 0.89
CA MET A 111 1.20 3.84 -0.37
C MET A 111 1.00 4.97 -1.38
N GLN A 112 0.60 6.16 -0.92
CA GLN A 112 0.52 7.34 -1.79
C GLN A 112 1.90 7.73 -2.33
N LYS A 113 2.92 7.78 -1.48
CA LYS A 113 4.30 8.07 -1.92
C LYS A 113 4.83 7.03 -2.90
N LEU A 114 4.52 5.75 -2.68
CA LEU A 114 4.87 4.67 -3.60
C LEU A 114 4.21 4.88 -4.96
N LEU A 115 2.91 5.15 -4.98
CA LEU A 115 2.15 5.41 -6.20
C LEU A 115 2.69 6.60 -6.98
N ASP A 116 3.00 7.70 -6.30
CA ASP A 116 3.57 8.91 -6.91
C ASP A 116 4.98 8.65 -7.47
N HIS A 117 5.82 7.91 -6.74
CA HIS A 117 7.15 7.51 -7.21
C HIS A 117 7.09 6.60 -8.43
N ALA A 118 6.21 5.59 -8.43
CA ALA A 118 6.06 4.69 -9.58
C ALA A 118 5.56 5.41 -10.84
N LYS A 119 4.62 6.37 -10.67
CA LYS A 119 4.15 7.25 -11.76
C LYS A 119 5.27 8.08 -12.36
N ALA A 120 6.18 8.58 -11.54
CA ALA A 120 7.31 9.40 -11.99
C ALA A 120 8.42 8.58 -12.65
N ASP A 121 8.79 7.44 -12.04
CA ASP A 121 10.09 6.81 -12.30
C ASP A 121 9.99 5.42 -12.94
N TRP A 122 8.84 4.72 -12.85
CA TRP A 122 8.70 3.33 -13.32
C TRP A 122 7.77 3.18 -14.54
N SER A 123 7.12 4.27 -14.95
CA SER A 123 6.11 4.29 -16.02
C SER A 123 6.69 4.48 -17.44
N ASN A 124 8.01 4.36 -17.62
CA ASN A 124 8.71 4.55 -18.89
C ASN A 124 9.03 3.23 -19.60
#